data_AF-A0A418XWR0-F1
#
_entry.id   AF-A0A418XWR0-F1
#
_cell.length_a   1.000
_cell.length_b   1.000
_cell.length_c   1.000
_cell.angle_alpha   90.00
_cell.angle_beta   90.00
_cell.angle_gamma   90.00
#
_symmetry.space_group_name_H-M   'P 1'
#
loop_
_entity.id
_entity.type
_entity.pdbx_description
1 polymer ?
#
loop_
_entity_poly.entity_id
_entity_poly.type
_entity_poly.pdbx_seq_one_letter_code
_entity_poly.pdbx_strand_id
1 'polypeptide(L)' 'MKLFREKSSATSAPTPPVLITESTDIERLKHIARNTAAFDLGVQSVEWERETSGAADCLRLRLSDDFYFVIRP' A
#
# COMPACT_ATOMS: atom_id res chain seq x y z
N MET A 1 12.48 -4.84 1.72
CA MET A 1 11.07 -4.44 1.76
C MET A 1 10.88 -3.19 0.91
N LYS A 2 9.80 -3.16 0.14
CA LYS A 2 9.47 -2.10 -0.81
C LYS A 2 8.01 -1.70 -0.64
N LEU A 3 7.74 -0.39 -0.63
CA LEU A 3 6.41 0.19 -0.56
C LEU A 3 5.95 0.58 -1.96
N PHE A 4 4.84 0.01 -2.40
CA PHE A 4 4.21 0.27 -3.68
C PHE A 4 2.85 0.93 -3.51
N ARG A 5 2.41 1.69 -4.51
CA ARG A 5 1.01 2.04 -4.73
C ARG A 5 0.45 1.14 -5.82
N GLU A 6 -0.67 0.48 -5.53
CA GLU A 6 -1.27 -0.52 -6.41
C GLU A 6 -2.77 -0.27 -6.54
N LYS A 7 -3.33 -0.71 -7.68
CA LYS A 7 -4.78 -0.74 -7.90
C LYS A 7 -5.35 -2.10 -7.42
N SER A 8 -6.53 -2.10 -6.83
CA SER A 8 -7.28 -3.25 -6.25
C SER A 8 -7.43 -4.45 -7.21
N SER A 9 -7.39 -4.20 -8.53
CA SER A 9 -7.42 -5.16 -9.65
C SER A 9 -8.76 -5.88 -9.89
N ALA A 10 -9.39 -5.57 -11.04
CA ALA A 10 -10.29 -6.48 -11.80
C ALA A 10 -10.68 -5.94 -13.20
N THR A 11 -9.92 -5.04 -13.84
CA THR A 11 -10.26 -4.53 -15.19
C THR A 11 -9.06 -4.54 -16.13
N SER A 12 -9.32 -4.84 -17.40
CA SER A 12 -8.47 -5.45 -18.44
C SER A 12 -7.11 -4.82 -18.80
N ALA A 13 -6.67 -3.80 -18.06
CA ALA A 13 -5.33 -3.24 -18.16
C ALA A 13 -4.77 -3.02 -16.74
N PRO A 14 -3.89 -3.90 -16.24
CA PRO A 14 -3.30 -3.72 -14.92
C PRO A 14 -2.43 -2.45 -14.94
N THR A 15 -2.80 -1.44 -14.14
CA THR A 15 -1.91 -0.32 -13.86
C THR A 15 -0.70 -0.87 -13.11
N PRO A 16 0.54 -0.67 -13.61
CA PRO A 16 1.71 -1.22 -12.95
C PRO A 16 1.87 -0.62 -11.54
N PRO A 17 2.30 -1.41 -10.54
CA PRO A 17 2.65 -0.90 -9.23
C PRO A 17 3.66 0.24 -9.32
N VAL A 18 3.40 1.33 -8.58
CA VAL A 18 4.33 2.47 -8.50
C VAL A 18 5.15 2.32 -7.23
N LEU A 19 6.47 2.17 -7.35
CA LEU A 19 7.38 2.16 -6.21
C LEU A 19 7.41 3.56 -5.57
N ILE A 20 7.06 3.63 -4.30
CA ILE A 20 7.12 4.87 -3.50
C ILE A 20 8.49 4.97 -2.83
N THR A 21 8.91 3.91 -2.14
CA THR A 21 10.19 3.88 -1.43
C THR A 21 10.56 2.45 -1.02
N GLU A 22 11.80 2.27 -0.56
CA GLU A 22 12.28 1.01 -0.02
C GLU A 22 13.01 1.21 1.30
N SER A 23 12.90 0.24 2.20
CA SER A 23 13.56 0.28 3.51
C SER A 23 13.70 -1.13 4.07
N THR A 24 14.62 -1.31 5.01
CA THR A 24 14.71 -2.51 5.84
C THR A 24 13.81 -2.43 7.07
N ASP A 25 13.33 -1.22 7.42
CA ASP A 25 12.46 -0.98 8.57
C ASP A 25 11.00 -0.90 8.12
N ILE A 26 10.20 -1.88 8.55
CA ILE A 26 8.79 -1.99 8.19
C ILE A 26 7.92 -0.90 8.83
N GLU A 27 8.24 -0.47 10.06
CA GLU A 27 7.49 0.58 10.74
C GLU A 27 7.72 1.91 10.05
N ARG A 28 8.95 2.17 9.59
CA ARG A 28 9.25 3.32 8.74
C ARG A 28 8.40 3.32 7.46
N LEU A 29 8.28 2.17 6.77
CA LEU A 29 7.43 2.07 5.57
C LEU A 29 5.95 2.31 5.88
N LYS A 30 5.45 1.83 7.02
CA LYS A 30 4.07 2.10 7.47
C LYS A 30 3.84 3.58 7.75
N HIS A 31 4.80 4.27 8.38
CA HIS A 31 4.73 5.71 8.63
C HIS A 31 4.73 6.51 7.33
N ILE A 32 5.60 6.15 6.38
CA ILE A 32 5.62 6.78 5.05
C ILE A 32 4.29 6.58 4.34
N ALA A 33 3.76 5.36 4.31
CA ALA A 33 2.47 5.06 3.69
C ALA A 33 1.32 5.90 4.26
N ARG A 34 1.23 6.03 5.60
CA ARG A 34 0.22 6.88 6.25
C ARG A 34 0.39 8.36 5.94
N ASN A 35 1.62 8.88 5.99
CA ASN A 35 1.89 10.28 5.69
C ASN A 35 1.60 10.61 4.23
N THR A 36 2.06 9.78 3.29
CA THR A 36 1.76 9.92 1.86
C THR A 36 0.24 9.86 1.61
N ALA A 37 -0.48 8.97 2.31
CA ALA A 37 -1.94 8.92 2.18
C ALA A 37 -2.60 10.24 2.64
N ALA A 38 -2.20 10.77 3.80
CA ALA A 38 -2.81 11.98 4.37
C ALA A 38 -2.41 13.25 3.60
N PHE A 39 -1.12 13.44 3.31
CA PHE A 39 -0.60 14.69 2.75
C PHE A 39 -0.67 14.74 1.22
N ASP A 40 -0.31 13.65 0.53
CA ASP A 40 -0.25 13.66 -0.94
C ASP A 40 -1.59 13.30 -1.58
N LEU A 41 -2.40 12.47 -0.89
CA LEU A 41 -3.68 11.97 -1.42
C LEU A 41 -4.91 12.51 -0.67
N GLY A 42 -4.74 13.21 0.45
CA GLY A 42 -5.86 13.74 1.25
C GLY A 42 -6.70 12.66 1.94
N VAL A 43 -6.21 11.42 2.04
CA VAL A 43 -6.93 10.29 2.64
C VAL A 43 -6.65 10.25 4.14
N GLN A 44 -7.65 10.64 4.95
CA GLN A 44 -7.49 10.73 6.41
C GLN A 44 -7.84 9.43 7.15
N SER A 45 -8.70 8.59 6.57
CA SER A 45 -9.12 7.32 7.16
C SER A 45 -8.46 6.17 6.41
N VAL A 46 -7.27 5.77 6.86
CA VAL A 46 -6.53 4.64 6.29
C VAL A 46 -6.45 3.49 7.27
N GLU A 47 -6.85 2.30 6.81
CA GLU A 47 -6.82 1.08 7.61
C GLU A 47 -5.91 0.04 6.95
N TRP A 48 -5.04 -0.57 7.76
CA TRP A 48 -4.27 -1.72 7.32
C TRP A 48 -5.20 -2.92 7.21
N GLU A 49 -5.21 -3.57 6.05
CA GLU A 49 -5.94 -4.82 5.88
C GLU A 49 -5.39 -5.83 6.89
N ARG A 50 -6.29 -6.43 7.68
CA ARG A 50 -5.93 -7.58 8.50
C ARG A 50 -5.54 -8.70 7.54
N GLU A 51 -4.41 -9.35 7.83
CA GLU A 51 -3.80 -10.45 7.07
C GLU A 51 -4.83 -11.22 6.25
N THR A 52 -4.85 -10.95 4.95
CA THR A 52 -5.72 -11.66 4.03
C THR A 52 -4.98 -12.92 3.63
N SER A 53 -5.42 -14.05 4.20
CA SER A 53 -4.89 -15.39 3.96
C SER A 53 -4.60 -15.64 2.48
N GLY A 54 -3.33 -15.52 2.07
CA GLY A 54 -2.94 -15.78 0.67
C GLY A 54 -1.55 -15.26 0.25
N ALA A 55 -1.07 -14.16 0.83
CA ALA A 55 0.28 -13.63 0.55
C ALA A 55 1.02 -13.40 1.86
N ALA A 56 1.77 -14.42 2.31
CA ALA A 56 2.30 -14.56 3.66
C ALA A 56 3.17 -13.39 4.19
N ASP A 57 3.60 -12.45 3.34
CA ASP A 57 4.52 -11.37 3.73
C ASP A 57 4.13 -9.97 3.21
N CYS A 58 2.91 -9.80 2.67
CA CYS A 58 2.49 -8.51 2.10
C CYS A 58 1.57 -7.73 3.07
N LEU A 59 1.97 -6.52 3.46
CA LEU A 59 1.09 -5.60 4.21
C LEU A 59 0.37 -4.65 3.25
N ARG A 60 -0.93 -4.43 3.46
CA ARG A 60 -1.73 -3.57 2.58
C ARG A 60 -2.43 -2.50 3.40
N LEU A 61 -2.31 -1.24 3.00
CA LEU A 61 -3.02 -0.09 3.55
C LEU A 61 -4.04 0.37 2.52
N ARG A 62 -5.32 0.33 2.86
CA ARG A 62 -6.39 0.76 1.97
C ARG A 62 -6.41 2.28 1.84
N LEU A 63 -6.42 2.78 0.61
CA LEU A 63 -6.52 4.21 0.29
C LEU A 63 -7.91 4.56 -0.22
N SER A 64 -8.49 3.67 -1.04
CA SER A 64 -9.85 3.75 -1.55
C SER A 64 -10.35 2.36 -1.93
N ASP A 65 -11.52 2.25 -2.56
CA ASP A 65 -12.02 0.99 -3.12
C ASP A 65 -11.12 0.44 -4.24
N ASP A 66 -10.44 1.35 -4.93
CA ASP A 66 -9.62 1.05 -6.09
C ASP A 66 -8.12 1.03 -5.80
N PHE A 67 -7.64 1.59 -4.68
CA PHE A 67 -6.21 1.78 -4.46
C PHE A 67 -5.73 1.36 -3.07
N TYR A 68 -4.51 0.84 -3.05
CA TYR A 68 -3.78 0.39 -1.88
C TYR A 68 -2.35 0.87 -1.89
N PHE A 69 -1.77 1.08 -0.71
CA PHE A 69 -0.33 0.93 -0.54
C PHE A 69 -0.01 -0.50 -0.13
N VAL A 70 1.02 -1.08 -0.70
CA VAL A 70 1.43 -2.47 -0.47
C VAL A 70 2.92 -2.52 -0.11
N ILE A 71 3.25 -3.09 1.04
CA ILE A 71 4.63 -3.38 1.45
C ILE A 71 4.90 -4.85 1.13
N ARG A 72 5.97 -5.12 0.37
CA ARG A 72 6.43 -6.47 0.03
C ARG A 72 7.92 -6.64 0.38
N PRO A 73 8.41 -7.86 0.69
CA PRO A 73 9.84 -8.12 0.88
C PRO A 73 10.74 -7.61 -0.25
#